data_AF-L0N7M0-F1
#
_entry.id   AF-L0N7M0-F1
#
_cell.length_a   1.000
_cell.length_b   1.000
_cell.length_c   1.000
_cell.angle_alpha   90.00
_cell.angle_beta   90.00
_cell.angle_gamma   90.00
#
_symmetry.space_group_name_H-M   'P 1'
#
loop_
_entity.id
_entity.type
_entity.pdbx_description
1 polymer ?
#
loop_
_entity_poly.entity_id
_entity_poly.type
_entity_poly.pdbx_seq_one_letter_code
_entity_poly.pdbx_strand_id
1 'polypeptide(L)'
;DFVYQFKCECYFTNGTGRVRYLTRHIYNREENVRFDSDVGEYRAVTELGRPDAEYWNQQKDIMERTRAEVDTVCRHNYQIEDRFILQRR
;
A
#
# COMPACT_ATOMS: atom_id res chain seq x y z
N ASP A 1 20.76 17.53 -1.31
CA ASP A 1 20.15 16.47 -0.49
C ASP A 1 18.89 15.96 -1.14
N PHE A 2 18.67 14.65 -1.11
CA PHE A 2 17.44 14.01 -1.58
C PHE A 2 16.87 13.11 -0.49
N VAL A 3 15.54 12.97 -0.45
CA VAL A 3 14.83 12.12 0.49
C VAL A 3 13.90 11.21 -0.30
N TYR A 4 14.03 9.91 -0.05
CA TYR A 4 13.10 8.91 -0.54
C TYR A 4 12.28 8.36 0.62
N GLN A 5 10.96 8.29 0.44
CA GLN A 5 10.04 7.72 1.42
C GLN A 5 9.22 6.64 0.74
N PHE A 6 9.05 5.53 1.45
CA PHE A 6 8.11 4.48 1.11
C PHE A 6 7.07 4.41 2.22
N LYS A 7 5.79 4.46 1.84
CA LYS A 7 4.66 4.38 2.78
C LYS A 7 3.79 3.18 2.44
N CYS A 8 3.50 2.36 3.45
CA CYS A 8 2.48 1.33 3.45
C CYS A 8 1.34 1.77 4.35
N GLU A 9 0.20 2.12 3.77
CA GLU A 9 -0.94 2.68 4.47
C GLU A 9 -2.12 1.70 4.38
N CYS A 10 -2.78 1.45 5.52
CA CYS A 10 -3.98 0.62 5.61
C CYS A 10 -5.13 1.47 6.14
N TYR A 11 -6.20 1.60 5.35
CA TYR A 11 -7.40 2.35 5.72
C TYR A 11 -8.53 1.38 6.06
N PHE A 12 -9.07 1.50 7.28
CA PHE A 12 -10.10 0.62 7.83
C PHE A 12 -11.41 1.40 7.96
N THR A 13 -12.51 0.85 7.46
CA THR A 13 -13.86 1.41 7.60
C THR A 13 -14.78 0.38 8.22
N ASN A 14 -15.54 0.79 9.24
CA ASN A 14 -16.41 -0.09 10.04
C ASN A 14 -15.64 -1.32 10.55
N GLY A 15 -14.53 -1.07 11.27
CA GLY A 15 -13.57 -2.11 11.65
C GLY A 15 -12.88 -2.67 10.41
N THR A 16 -12.93 -3.99 10.22
CA THR A 16 -12.36 -4.68 9.04
C THR A 16 -13.38 -4.88 7.91
N GLY A 17 -14.56 -4.25 7.98
CA GLY A 17 -15.62 -4.40 6.97
C GLY A 17 -15.20 -3.97 5.56
N ARG A 18 -14.45 -2.86 5.45
CA ARG A 18 -13.69 -2.50 4.23
C ARG A 18 -12.27 -2.13 4.62
N VAL A 19 -11.31 -2.72 3.91
CA VAL A 19 -9.87 -2.46 4.09
C VAL A 19 -9.29 -2.07 2.75
N ARG A 20 -8.63 -0.91 2.70
CA ARG A 20 -7.90 -0.43 1.52
C ARG A 20 -6.43 -0.35 1.87
N TYR A 21 -5.61 -1.00 1.04
CA TYR A 21 -4.16 -0.96 1.13
C TYR A 21 -3.59 -0.04 0.06
N LEU A 22 -2.67 0.82 0.46
CA LEU A 22 -2.04 1.80 -0.40
C LEU A 22 -0.52 1.79 -0.16
N THR A 23 0.26 1.54 -1.21
CA THR A 23 1.71 1.81 -1.18
C THR A 23 2.02 3.07 -1.95
N ARG A 24 2.93 3.89 -1.42
CA ARG A 24 3.33 5.15 -2.06
C ARG A 24 4.84 5.28 -2.03
N HIS A 25 5.42 5.52 -3.20
CA HIS A 25 6.82 5.85 -3.37
C HIS A 25 6.93 7.36 -3.60
N ILE A 26 7.76 8.02 -2.79
CA ILE A 26 7.80 9.49 -2.71
C ILE A 26 9.25 9.96 -2.76
N TYR A 27 9.58 10.77 -3.76
CA TYR A 27 10.89 11.40 -3.94
C TYR A 27 10.79 12.90 -3.68
N ASN A 28 11.55 13.43 -2.70
CA ASN A 28 11.57 14.87 -2.35
C ASN A 28 10.17 15.48 -2.13
N ARG A 29 9.24 14.70 -1.58
CA ARG A 29 7.81 15.03 -1.34
C ARG A 29 6.88 14.88 -2.55
N GLU A 30 7.41 14.56 -3.72
CA GLU A 30 6.62 14.20 -4.91
C GLU A 30 6.39 12.70 -4.92
N GLU A 31 5.12 12.29 -4.91
CA GLU A 31 4.78 10.88 -5.10
C GLU A 31 4.91 10.51 -6.56
N ASN A 32 5.73 9.50 -6.88
CA ASN A 32 6.01 9.11 -8.26
C ASN A 32 5.19 7.90 -8.72
N VAL A 33 5.01 6.89 -7.87
CA VAL A 33 4.24 5.67 -8.17
C VAL A 33 3.53 5.14 -6.92
N ARG A 34 2.34 4.55 -7.13
CA ARG A 34 1.54 3.94 -6.07
C ARG A 34 0.93 2.62 -6.47
N PHE A 35 0.71 1.72 -5.52
CA PHE A 35 -0.29 0.66 -5.65
C PHE A 35 -1.49 1.00 -4.78
N ASP A 36 -2.69 0.81 -5.32
CA ASP A 36 -3.94 0.96 -4.60
C ASP A 36 -4.74 -0.34 -4.73
N SER A 37 -5.10 -0.97 -3.62
CA SER A 37 -5.85 -2.23 -3.64
C SER A 37 -7.22 -2.11 -4.30
N ASP A 38 -7.82 -0.91 -4.29
CA ASP A 38 -9.10 -0.69 -4.99
C ASP A 38 -8.92 -0.70 -6.52
N VAL A 39 -7.70 -0.48 -7.01
CA VAL A 39 -7.34 -0.52 -8.44
C VAL A 39 -6.69 -1.88 -8.81
N GLY A 40 -5.86 -2.42 -7.92
CA GLY A 40 -5.22 -3.73 -8.09
C GLY A 40 -3.94 -3.73 -8.92
N GLU A 41 -3.37 -2.56 -9.23
CA GLU A 41 -2.11 -2.41 -9.97
C GLU A 41 -1.32 -1.17 -9.58
N TYR A 42 -0.03 -1.13 -9.91
CA TYR A 42 0.79 0.07 -9.74
C TYR A 42 0.43 1.11 -10.81
N ARG A 43 0.26 2.36 -10.39
CA ARG A 43 0.00 3.50 -11.26
C ARG A 43 1.05 4.57 -11.00
N ALA A 44 1.67 5.02 -12.09
CA ALA A 44 2.49 6.21 -12.07
C ALA A 44 1.61 7.42 -11.71
N VAL A 45 2.03 8.18 -10.71
CA VAL A 45 1.42 9.44 -10.29
C VAL A 45 2.07 10.59 -11.06
N THR A 46 3.36 10.47 -11.36
CA THR A 46 4.11 11.40 -12.21
C THR A 46 4.91 10.64 -13.26
N GLU A 47 5.42 11.35 -14.27
CA GLU A 47 6.18 10.76 -15.38
C GLU A 47 7.38 9.93 -14.91
N LEU A 48 8.00 10.34 -13.79
CA LEU A 48 9.13 9.63 -13.19
C LEU A 48 8.79 8.20 -12.76
N GLY A 49 7.55 7.94 -12.34
CA GLY A 49 7.11 6.63 -11.87
C GLY A 49 6.63 5.69 -12.97
N ARG A 50 6.58 6.13 -14.25
CA ARG A 50 6.10 5.28 -15.35
C ARG A 50 6.92 4.00 -15.54
N PRO A 51 8.28 4.05 -15.55
CA PRO A 51 9.08 2.83 -15.70
C PRO A 51 8.85 1.83 -14.57
N ASP A 52 8.73 2.33 -13.32
CA ASP A 52 8.49 1.49 -12.15
C ASP A 52 7.11 0.81 -12.22
N ALA A 53 6.07 1.56 -12.57
CA ALA A 53 4.72 1.02 -12.71
C ALA A 53 4.65 -0.07 -13.80
N GLU A 54 5.26 0.17 -14.97
CA GLU A 54 5.32 -0.81 -16.06
C GLU A 54 6.08 -2.07 -15.64
N TYR A 55 7.25 -1.91 -15.02
CA TYR A 55 8.10 -3.02 -14.60
C TYR A 55 7.45 -3.88 -13.51
N TRP A 56 6.84 -3.26 -12.49
CA TRP A 56 6.21 -4.01 -11.40
C TRP A 56 4.91 -4.69 -11.83
N ASN A 57 4.10 -4.06 -12.69
CA ASN A 57 2.87 -4.68 -13.19
C ASN A 57 3.13 -5.92 -14.07
N GLN A 58 4.33 -6.04 -14.66
CA GLN A 58 4.74 -7.23 -15.41
C GLN A 58 5.22 -8.39 -14.52
N GLN A 59 5.55 -8.13 -13.25
CA GLN A 59 6.04 -9.14 -12.31
C GLN A 59 4.87 -9.78 -11.55
N LYS A 60 4.44 -10.95 -12.03
CA LYS A 60 3.26 -11.65 -11.50
C LYS A 60 3.36 -11.98 -10.02
N ASP A 61 4.51 -12.45 -9.57
CA ASP A 61 4.80 -12.79 -8.18
C ASP A 61 4.71 -11.56 -7.26
N ILE A 62 5.25 -10.43 -7.70
CA ILE A 62 5.11 -9.15 -6.98
C ILE A 62 3.65 -8.73 -6.93
N MET A 63 2.95 -8.74 -8.06
CA MET A 63 1.55 -8.32 -8.12
C MET A 63 0.62 -9.19 -7.28
N GLU A 64 0.81 -10.51 -7.29
CA GLU A 64 0.05 -11.43 -6.43
C GLU A 64 0.32 -11.15 -4.95
N ARG A 65 1.59 -10.98 -4.57
CA ARG A 65 1.95 -10.65 -3.19
C ARG A 65 1.36 -9.32 -2.75
N THR A 66 1.55 -8.24 -3.52
CA THR A 66 1.05 -6.89 -3.17
C THR A 66 -0.48 -6.87 -3.04
N ARG A 67 -1.21 -7.58 -3.91
CA ARG A 67 -2.67 -7.71 -3.79
C ARG A 67 -3.09 -8.45 -2.53
N ALA A 68 -2.31 -9.42 -2.07
CA ALA A 68 -2.57 -10.16 -0.84
C ALA A 68 -2.30 -9.35 0.44
N GLU A 69 -1.56 -8.23 0.37
CA GLU A 69 -1.20 -7.42 1.55
C GLU A 69 -2.40 -6.79 2.27
N VAL A 70 -3.57 -6.69 1.61
CA VAL A 70 -4.81 -6.32 2.29
C VAL A 70 -5.14 -7.30 3.42
N ASP A 71 -4.96 -8.60 3.19
CA ASP A 71 -5.20 -9.64 4.18
C ASP A 71 -3.98 -9.90 5.06
N THR A 72 -2.83 -10.12 4.42
CA THR A 72 -1.61 -10.60 5.10
C THR A 72 -0.92 -9.52 5.93
N VAL A 73 -1.12 -8.25 5.59
CA VAL A 73 -0.55 -7.11 6.33
C VAL A 73 -1.64 -6.33 7.04
N CYS A 74 -2.60 -5.75 6.31
CA CYS A 74 -3.55 -4.83 6.92
C CYS A 74 -4.48 -5.52 7.93
N ARG A 75 -5.22 -6.57 7.53
CA ARG A 75 -6.12 -7.27 8.46
C ARG A 75 -5.36 -7.98 9.56
N HIS A 76 -4.24 -8.62 9.23
CA HIS A 76 -3.40 -9.28 10.22
C HIS A 76 -2.94 -8.32 11.33
N ASN A 77 -2.35 -7.18 10.94
CA ASN A 77 -1.86 -6.21 11.91
C ASN A 77 -3.00 -5.54 12.68
N TYR A 78 -4.13 -5.25 12.03
CA TYR A 78 -5.32 -4.73 12.72
C TYR A 78 -5.77 -5.67 13.84
N GLN A 79 -5.82 -6.98 13.60
CA GLN A 79 -6.23 -7.96 14.63
C GLN A 79 -5.27 -8.00 15.82
N ILE A 80 -3.97 -7.82 15.57
CA ILE A 80 -2.96 -7.71 16.63
C ILE A 80 -3.23 -6.44 17.44
N GLU A 81 -3.33 -5.28 16.77
CA GLU A 81 -3.52 -3.98 17.43
C GLU A 81 -4.88 -3.85 18.11
N ASP A 82 -5.93 -4.48 17.59
CA ASP A 82 -7.26 -4.47 18.19
C ASP A 82 -7.22 -5.09 19.58
N ARG A 83 -6.55 -6.24 19.71
CA ARG A 83 -6.37 -6.97 20.97
C ARG A 83 -5.56 -6.18 22.00
N PHE A 84 -4.56 -5.41 21.56
CA PHE A 84 -3.61 -4.77 22.47
C PHE A 84 -3.89 -3.30 22.75
N ILE A 85 -4.37 -2.54 21.77
CA ILE A 85 -4.48 -1.08 21.82
C ILE A 85 -5.92 -0.60 21.68
N LEU A 86 -6.66 -1.06 20.67
CA LEU A 86 -7.98 -0.47 20.37
C LEU A 86 -9.05 -0.86 21.40
N GLN A 87 -9.05 -2.10 21.90
CA GLN A 87 -9.98 -2.54 22.95
C GLN A 87 -9.66 -1.98 24.35
N ARG A 88 -8.52 -1.31 24.52
CA ARG A 88 -8.10 -0.69 25.80
C ARG A 88 -8.39 0.81 25.88
N ARG A 89 -8.99 1.37 24.83
CA ARG A 89 -9.50 2.76 24.81
C ARG A 89 -10.97 2.79 25.18
#